data_AF-A0A7F8QDH1-F1
#
_entry.id   AF-A0A7F8QDH1-F1
#
_cell.length_a   1.000
_cell.length_b   1.000
_cell.length_c   1.000
_cell.angle_alpha   90.00
_cell.angle_beta   90.00
_cell.angle_gamma   90.00
#
_symmetry.space_group_name_H-M   'P 1'
#
loop_
_entity.id
_entity.type
_entity.pdbx_description
1 polymer ?
#
loop_
_entity_poly.entity_id
_entity_poly.type
_entity_poly.pdbx_seq_one_letter_code
_entity_poly.pdbx_strand_id
1 'polypeptide(L)'
;MKGPREEIVYLPCIYRNTGTEAPDYLATVDVDPTSPHYCQVIHRLPMPNLKDELHHSGWNTCSSCFGDSTKSRNKLILPCLVSSRIYVVDVGSDPRAPKLHK
;
A
#
# COMPACT_ATOMS: atom_id res chain seq x y z
N MET A 1 -18.11 -14.54 -7.28
CA MET A 1 -17.21 -13.38 -7.49
C MET A 1 -17.56 -12.75 -8.83
N LYS A 2 -17.99 -11.48 -8.85
CA LYS A 2 -18.37 -10.73 -10.06
C LYS A 2 -17.70 -9.34 -10.14
N GLY A 3 -16.77 -9.05 -9.23
CA GLY A 3 -16.01 -7.81 -9.27
C GLY A 3 -15.00 -7.81 -10.41
N PRO A 4 -14.55 -6.63 -10.86
CA PRO A 4 -13.44 -6.55 -11.81
C PRO A 4 -12.20 -7.22 -11.22
N ARG A 5 -11.36 -7.76 -12.11
CA ARG A 5 -10.04 -8.27 -11.74
C ARG A 5 -9.15 -7.12 -11.29
N GLU A 6 -8.31 -7.37 -10.30
CA GLU A 6 -7.29 -6.43 -9.87
C GLU A 6 -6.22 -6.18 -10.95
N GLU A 7 -5.82 -4.92 -11.12
CA GLU A 7 -4.74 -4.52 -12.03
C GLU A 7 -3.43 -4.20 -11.28
N ILE A 8 -3.51 -3.96 -9.97
CA ILE A 8 -2.35 -3.64 -9.13
C ILE A 8 -2.44 -4.31 -7.76
N VAL A 9 -1.26 -4.53 -7.15
CA VAL A 9 -1.11 -5.04 -5.77
C VAL A 9 -0.16 -4.13 -5.00
N TYR A 10 -0.50 -3.84 -3.74
CA TYR A 10 0.36 -3.10 -2.82
C TYR A 10 1.06 -4.05 -1.84
N LEU A 11 2.38 -3.98 -1.74
CA LEU A 11 3.18 -4.87 -0.90
C LEU A 11 4.05 -4.08 0.08
N PRO A 12 3.92 -4.32 1.40
CA PRO A 12 4.93 -3.91 2.36
C PRO A 12 6.28 -4.54 2.02
N CYS A 13 7.34 -3.76 1.98
CA CYS A 13 8.71 -4.22 1.75
C CYS A 13 9.63 -3.74 2.86
N ILE A 14 10.37 -4.68 3.45
CA ILE A 14 11.02 -4.52 4.75
C ILE A 14 12.53 -4.62 4.57
N TYR A 15 13.27 -3.65 5.10
CA TYR A 15 14.74 -3.69 5.18
C TYR A 15 15.27 -4.06 6.56
N ARG A 16 14.40 -4.09 7.57
CA ARG A 16 14.84 -4.51 8.89
C ARG A 16 15.43 -5.93 8.84
N ASN A 17 16.54 -6.10 9.56
CA ASN A 17 17.32 -7.35 9.65
C ASN A 17 17.94 -7.82 8.32
N THR A 18 18.02 -6.97 7.29
CA THR A 18 18.73 -7.29 6.04
C THR A 18 20.16 -6.73 5.98
N GLY A 19 20.55 -5.91 6.96
CA GLY A 19 21.80 -5.12 6.94
C GLY A 19 21.74 -3.86 6.08
N THR A 20 20.60 -3.57 5.44
CA THR A 20 20.38 -2.35 4.65
C THR A 20 19.88 -1.21 5.54
N GLU A 21 20.58 -0.07 5.52
CA GLU A 21 20.17 1.14 6.25
C GLU A 21 19.28 2.04 5.38
N ALA A 22 18.05 1.59 5.13
CA ALA A 22 17.04 2.32 4.37
C ALA A 22 15.66 2.16 5.02
N PRO A 23 14.74 3.12 4.83
CA PRO A 23 13.38 2.97 5.33
C PRO A 23 12.64 1.86 4.57
N ASP A 24 11.75 1.18 5.28
CA ASP A 24 10.79 0.30 4.63
C ASP A 24 9.95 1.09 3.61
N TYR A 25 9.34 0.42 2.65
CA TYR A 25 8.56 1.07 1.62
C TYR A 25 7.34 0.26 1.21
N LEU A 26 6.38 0.93 0.60
CA LEU A 26 5.24 0.29 -0.06
C LEU A 26 5.54 0.16 -1.55
N ALA A 27 5.63 -1.07 -2.05
CA ALA A 27 5.70 -1.34 -3.48
C ALA A 27 4.29 -1.32 -4.08
N THR A 28 4.16 -0.76 -5.28
CA THR A 28 3.00 -0.96 -6.15
C THR A 28 3.45 -1.83 -7.32
N VAL A 29 2.83 -2.98 -7.47
CA VAL A 29 3.12 -3.98 -8.51
C VAL A 29 1.98 -3.99 -9.51
N ASP A 30 2.30 -3.92 -10.80
CA ASP A 30 1.34 -4.10 -11.87
C ASP A 30 1.10 -5.60 -12.10
N VAL A 31 -0.17 -6.01 -12.02
CA VAL A 31 -0.60 -7.41 -12.19
C VAL A 31 -1.60 -7.59 -13.32
N ASP A 32 -1.80 -6.56 -14.16
CA ASP A 32 -2.58 -6.66 -15.39
C ASP A 32 -1.75 -7.38 -16.48
N PRO A 33 -2.15 -8.57 -16.96
CA PRO A 33 -1.40 -9.30 -17.99
C PRO A 33 -1.31 -8.59 -19.35
N THR A 34 -2.14 -7.57 -19.58
CA THR A 34 -2.12 -6.78 -20.82
C THR A 34 -1.20 -5.55 -20.71
N SER A 35 -0.76 -5.21 -19.50
CA SER A 35 0.16 -4.10 -19.25
C SER A 35 1.58 -4.42 -19.75
N PRO A 36 2.28 -3.46 -20.39
CA PRO A 36 3.71 -3.61 -20.69
C PRO A 36 4.58 -3.71 -19.43
N HIS A 37 4.02 -3.40 -18.26
CA HIS A 37 4.67 -3.48 -16.95
C HIS A 37 4.22 -4.71 -16.13
N TYR A 38 3.52 -5.67 -16.73
CA TYR A 38 3.07 -6.87 -16.03
C TYR A 38 4.20 -7.53 -15.22
N CYS A 39 3.91 -7.86 -13.95
CA CYS A 39 4.83 -8.44 -12.98
C CYS A 39 6.03 -7.53 -12.61
N GLN A 40 5.92 -6.21 -12.78
CA GLN A 40 6.95 -5.25 -12.39
C GLN A 40 6.50 -4.38 -11.21
N VAL A 41 7.49 -3.94 -10.41
CA VAL A 41 7.27 -2.86 -9.43
C VAL A 41 7.24 -1.54 -10.18
N ILE A 42 6.05 -0.95 -10.29
CA ILE A 42 5.82 0.31 -11.03
C ILE A 42 5.99 1.55 -10.15
N HIS A 43 5.91 1.41 -8.82
CA HIS A 43 6.15 2.50 -7.89
C HIS A 43 6.67 2.01 -6.54
N ARG A 44 7.50 2.84 -5.89
CA ARG A 44 8.01 2.62 -4.53
C ARG A 44 7.78 3.87 -3.70
N LEU A 45 6.96 3.76 -2.65
CA LEU A 45 6.76 4.83 -1.68
C LEU A 45 7.61 4.54 -0.43
N PRO A 46 8.79 5.16 -0.27
CA PRO A 46 9.58 5.03 0.95
C PRO A 46 8.88 5.66 2.15
N MET A 47 8.94 4.99 3.30
CA MET A 47 8.46 5.57 4.55
C MET A 47 9.44 6.63 5.07
N PRO A 48 8.97 7.61 5.86
CA PRO A 48 9.82 8.70 6.31
C PRO A 48 10.80 8.31 7.42
N ASN A 49 10.64 7.13 8.05
CA ASN A 49 11.47 6.72 9.18
C ASN A 49 12.15 5.36 8.95
N LEU A 50 13.31 5.19 9.58
CA LEU A 50 14.02 3.92 9.63
C LEU A 50 13.42 2.97 10.69
N LYS A 51 13.67 1.67 10.48
CA LYS A 51 13.46 0.58 11.47
C LYS A 51 12.00 0.41 11.92
N ASP A 52 11.04 0.70 11.05
CA ASP A 52 9.60 0.59 11.31
C ASP A 52 9.11 -0.85 11.41
N GLU A 53 9.54 -1.70 10.47
CA GLU A 53 8.98 -3.02 10.21
C GLU A 53 7.52 -2.95 9.75
N LEU A 54 7.29 -2.42 8.54
CA LEU A 54 6.00 -2.54 7.87
C LEU A 54 5.64 -4.03 7.75
N HIS A 55 4.49 -4.47 8.27
CA HIS A 55 4.20 -5.91 8.32
C HIS A 55 2.85 -6.27 7.70
N HIS A 56 1.77 -5.82 8.32
CA HIS A 56 0.42 -5.96 7.78
C HIS A 56 -0.10 -4.60 7.32
N SER A 57 -1.05 -4.63 6.39
CA SER A 57 -1.75 -3.44 5.92
C SER A 57 -3.24 -3.75 5.75
N GLY A 58 -4.06 -2.70 5.86
CA GLY A 58 -5.50 -2.79 5.73
C GLY A 58 -6.07 -1.59 5.01
N TRP A 59 -7.32 -1.70 4.58
CA TRP A 59 -8.04 -0.60 3.95
C TRP A 59 -8.79 0.22 4.98
N ASN A 60 -8.88 1.53 4.79
CA ASN A 60 -9.67 2.40 5.66
C ASN A 60 -11.16 2.03 5.68
N THR A 61 -11.68 1.52 4.56
CA THR A 61 -13.06 1.04 4.41
C THR A 61 -13.10 -0.15 3.46
N CYS A 62 -14.15 -0.98 3.57
CA CYS A 62 -14.38 -2.13 2.70
C CYS A 62 -15.89 -2.40 2.56
N SER A 63 -16.24 -3.56 2.02
CA SER A 63 -17.64 -3.96 1.79
C SER A 63 -18.50 -4.04 3.06
N SER A 64 -17.89 -4.03 4.25
CA SER A 64 -18.62 -3.94 5.52
C SER A 64 -19.40 -2.62 5.67
N CYS A 65 -19.05 -1.58 4.90
CA CYS A 65 -19.76 -0.30 4.86
C CYS A 65 -20.88 -0.28 3.79
N PHE A 66 -21.42 -1.44 3.40
CA PHE A 66 -22.45 -1.51 2.35
C PHE A 66 -23.65 -0.59 2.65
N GLY A 67 -24.01 0.25 1.67
CA GLY A 67 -25.11 1.21 1.80
C GLY A 67 -24.72 2.60 2.31
N ASP A 68 -23.49 2.79 2.80
CA ASP A 68 -22.99 4.10 3.23
C ASP A 68 -22.17 4.78 2.12
N SER A 69 -22.80 5.69 1.39
CA SER A 69 -22.18 6.44 0.29
C SER A 69 -21.14 7.47 0.75
N THR A 70 -21.03 7.74 2.06
CA THR A 70 -20.01 8.64 2.61
C THR A 70 -18.64 7.97 2.75
N LYS A 71 -18.57 6.65 2.56
CA LYS A 71 -17.34 5.86 2.70
C LYS A 71 -16.71 5.57 1.34
N SER A 72 -15.39 5.69 1.28
CA SER A 72 -14.61 5.36 0.10
C SER A 72 -13.35 4.60 0.49
N ARG A 73 -13.09 3.51 -0.24
CA ARG A 73 -11.85 2.74 -0.14
C ARG A 73 -10.77 3.47 -0.93
N ASN A 74 -10.13 4.44 -0.28
CA ASN A 74 -9.14 5.31 -0.91
C ASN A 74 -7.86 5.50 -0.09
N LYS A 75 -7.74 4.80 1.05
CA LYS A 75 -6.54 4.83 1.89
C LYS A 75 -6.14 3.45 2.33
N LEU A 76 -4.83 3.23 2.37
CA LEU A 76 -4.22 2.10 3.07
C LEU A 76 -3.72 2.55 4.45
N ILE A 77 -3.93 1.70 5.44
CA ILE A 77 -3.47 1.85 6.82
C ILE A 77 -2.33 0.87 7.04
N LEU A 78 -1.15 1.40 7.34
CA LEU A 78 0.10 0.65 7.46
C LEU A 78 0.65 0.81 8.89
N PRO A 79 0.23 -0.04 9.84
CA PRO A 79 0.88 -0.14 11.14
C PRO A 79 2.29 -0.72 11.00
N CYS A 80 3.21 -0.14 11.76
CA CYS A 80 4.61 -0.57 11.83
C CYS A 80 4.79 -1.43 13.08
N LEU A 81 5.20 -2.69 12.90
CA LEU A 81 5.21 -3.69 13.96
C LEU A 81 6.08 -3.28 15.15
N VAL A 82 7.19 -2.57 14.92
CA VAL A 82 8.14 -2.30 16.02
C VAL A 82 8.20 -0.85 16.44
N SER A 83 8.04 0.10 15.53
CA SER A 83 8.00 1.51 15.94
C SER A 83 6.66 1.95 16.53
N SER A 84 5.61 1.14 16.38
CA SER A 84 4.21 1.52 16.69
C SER A 84 3.68 2.73 15.90
N ARG A 85 4.41 3.20 14.88
CA ARG A 85 3.91 4.24 13.96
C ARG A 85 2.81 3.67 13.07
N ILE A 86 1.88 4.52 12.68
CA ILE A 86 0.85 4.19 11.70
C ILE A 86 0.99 5.17 10.54
N TYR A 87 1.24 4.66 9.35
CA TYR A 87 1.17 5.46 8.15
C TYR A 87 -0.19 5.31 7.49
N VAL A 88 -0.73 6.44 7.05
CA VAL A 88 -1.92 6.50 6.22
C VAL A 88 -1.46 6.87 4.82
N VAL A 89 -1.76 6.01 3.84
CA VAL A 89 -1.34 6.17 2.45
C VAL A 89 -2.57 6.47 1.60
N ASP A 90 -2.55 7.58 0.89
CA ASP A 90 -3.55 7.93 -0.11
C ASP A 90 -3.28 7.16 -1.41
N VAL A 91 -4.25 6.33 -1.79
CA VAL A 91 -4.28 5.57 -3.05
C VAL A 91 -5.47 5.98 -3.93
N GLY A 92 -6.27 6.95 -3.48
CA GLY A 92 -7.43 7.45 -4.24
C GLY A 92 -7.06 8.52 -5.25
N SER A 93 -6.05 9.35 -4.96
CA SER A 93 -5.57 10.36 -5.91
C SER A 93 -4.92 9.74 -7.14
N ASP A 94 -4.03 8.76 -6.93
CA ASP A 94 -3.34 8.00 -7.97
C ASP A 94 -3.04 6.59 -7.42
N PRO A 95 -3.77 5.56 -7.86
CA PRO A 95 -3.55 4.20 -7.40
C PRO A 95 -2.19 3.62 -7.83
N ARG A 96 -1.62 4.07 -8.97
CA ARG A 96 -0.36 3.55 -9.51
C ARG A 96 0.86 4.25 -8.90
N ALA A 97 0.69 5.46 -8.33
CA ALA A 97 1.72 6.18 -7.57
C ALA A 97 1.19 6.70 -6.21
N PRO A 98 1.01 5.82 -5.20
CA PRO A 98 0.52 6.22 -3.88
C PRO A 98 1.42 7.24 -3.17
N LYS A 99 0.82 8.03 -2.28
CA LYS A 99 1.53 9.04 -1.46
C LYS A 99 1.09 8.99 -0.01
N LEU A 100 1.93 9.49 0.90
CA LEU A 100 1.53 9.66 2.29
C LEU A 100 0.36 10.66 2.38
N HIS A 101 -0.66 10.28 3.15
CA HIS A 101 -1.76 11.16 3.53
C HIS A 101 -1.30 12.09 4.66
N LYS A 102 -1.75 13.35 4.61
CA LYS A 102 -1.44 14.39 5.62
C LYS A 102 -2.56 14.49 6.64
#